data_AF-A0A7K2ZIE6-F1
#
_entry.id   AF-A0A7K2ZIE6-F1
#
_cell.length_a   1.000
_cell.length_b   1.000
_cell.length_c   1.000
_cell.angle_alpha   90.00
_cell.angle_beta   90.00
_cell.angle_gamma   90.00
#
_symmetry.space_group_name_H-M   'P 1'
#
loop_
_entity.id
_entity.type
_entity.pdbx_description
1 polymer ?
#
loop_
_entity_poly.entity_id
_entity_poly.type
_entity_poly.pdbx_seq_one_letter_code
_entity_poly.pdbx_strand_id
1 'polypeptide(L)' 'FAALAQDVRGRHGSPGPWHPYRDHEESDGAATVAWVRDQAWSGGGPVVAVGSSYAAHCALVTALGPPGDGRPDA' A
#
# COMPACT_ATOMS: atom_id res chain seq x y z
N PHE A 1 -1.99 -18.08 -5.82
CA PHE A 1 -1.77 -16.70 -5.33
C PHE A 1 -2.05 -15.75 -6.50
N ALA A 2 -2.62 -14.59 -6.24
CA ALA A 2 -2.71 -13.50 -7.22
C ALA A 2 -1.59 -12.49 -6.94
N ALA A 3 -1.11 -11.81 -7.98
CA ALA A 3 -0.07 -10.79 -7.85
C ALA A 3 -0.56 -9.48 -8.49
N LEU A 4 -0.27 -8.37 -7.84
CA LEU A 4 -0.59 -7.02 -8.29
C LEU A 4 0.66 -6.14 -8.12
N ALA A 5 0.94 -5.33 -9.13
CA ALA A 5 1.93 -4.26 -9.07
C ALA A 5 1.19 -2.94 -9.25
N GLN A 6 1.51 -1.96 -8.41
CA GLN A 6 0.87 -0.65 -8.41
C GLN A 6 1.89 0.41 -8.82
N ASP A 7 1.51 1.24 -9.80
CA ASP A 7 2.16 2.53 -10.01
C ASP A 7 1.78 3.47 -8.87
N VAL A 8 2.75 3.96 -8.10
CA VAL A 8 2.47 4.90 -7.00
C VAL A 8 2.00 6.25 -7.54
N ARG A 9 1.32 7.05 -6.69
CA ARG A 9 0.80 8.38 -7.06
C ARG A 9 1.86 9.24 -7.75
N GLY A 10 1.48 9.82 -8.88
CA GLY A 10 2.35 10.65 -9.73
C GLY A 10 3.42 9.89 -10.51
N ARG A 11 3.33 8.55 -10.61
CA ARG A 11 4.22 7.73 -11.43
C ARG A 11 3.43 7.01 -12.52
N HIS A 12 4.01 6.98 -13.72
CA HIS A 12 3.52 6.18 -14.84
C HIS A 12 2.02 6.44 -15.13
N GLY A 13 1.16 5.44 -14.97
CA GLY A 13 -0.29 5.60 -15.20
C GLY A 13 -1.05 6.27 -14.05
N SER A 14 -0.43 6.43 -12.88
CA SER A 14 -1.09 6.96 -11.69
C SER A 14 -1.03 8.51 -11.65
N PRO A 15 -2.19 9.19 -11.56
CA PRO A 15 -2.24 10.64 -11.51
C PRO A 15 -1.74 11.20 -10.17
N GLY A 16 -1.71 12.53 -10.06
CA GLY A 16 -1.32 13.25 -8.84
C GLY A 16 0.17 13.59 -8.77
N PRO A 17 0.60 14.31 -7.73
CA PRO A 17 2.00 14.67 -7.58
C PRO A 17 2.82 13.52 -6.99
N TRP A 18 4.06 13.39 -7.46
CA TRP A 18 5.01 12.41 -6.93
C TRP A 18 5.87 13.03 -5.81
N HIS A 19 5.69 12.52 -4.60
CA HIS A 19 6.41 12.91 -3.39
C HIS A 19 6.88 11.66 -2.64
N PRO A 20 8.00 11.04 -3.06
CA PRO A 20 8.43 9.77 -2.48
C PRO A 20 8.83 9.92 -1.01
N TYR A 21 8.48 8.92 -0.20
CA TYR A 21 8.80 8.81 1.22
C TYR A 21 8.15 9.90 2.10
N ARG A 22 6.93 10.33 1.76
CA ARG A 22 6.23 11.38 2.50
C ARG A 22 4.85 10.92 2.95
N ASP A 23 3.80 11.53 2.42
CA ASP A 23 2.49 11.56 3.07
C ASP A 23 1.47 10.64 2.40
N HIS A 24 1.82 10.02 1.27
CA HIS A 24 0.86 9.34 0.41
C HIS A 24 0.95 7.82 0.51
N GLU A 25 2.13 7.25 0.74
CA GLU A 25 2.36 5.81 0.66
C GLU A 25 1.51 5.00 1.66
N GLU A 26 1.29 5.55 2.85
CA GLU A 26 0.44 4.93 3.88
C GLU A 26 -1.03 4.90 3.47
N SER A 27 -1.58 6.04 3.04
CA SER A 27 -2.99 6.15 2.64
C SER A 27 -3.28 5.43 1.31
N ASP A 28 -2.38 5.54 0.33
CA ASP A 28 -2.50 4.85 -0.96
C ASP A 28 -2.35 3.33 -0.80
N GLY A 29 -1.46 2.89 0.10
CA GLY A 29 -1.30 1.49 0.46
C GLY A 29 -2.55 0.92 1.10
N ALA A 30 -3.10 1.60 2.10
CA ALA A 30 -4.35 1.20 2.77
C ALA A 30 -5.52 1.12 1.79
N ALA A 31 -5.69 2.14 0.92
CA ALA A 31 -6.72 2.15 -0.11
C ALA A 31 -6.56 0.98 -1.10
N THR A 32 -5.33 0.65 -1.48
CA THR A 32 -5.06 -0.48 -2.39
C THR A 32 -5.38 -1.82 -1.73
N VAL A 33 -5.02 -2.01 -0.46
CA VAL A 33 -5.36 -3.23 0.29
C VAL A 33 -6.87 -3.38 0.42
N ALA A 34 -7.60 -2.30 0.72
CA ALA A 34 -9.06 -2.32 0.77
C ALA A 34 -9.66 -2.72 -0.59
N TRP A 35 -9.20 -2.09 -1.67
CA TRP A 35 -9.64 -2.42 -3.03
C TRP A 35 -9.36 -3.89 -3.41
N VAL A 36 -8.17 -4.41 -3.07
CA VAL A 36 -7.80 -5.83 -3.32
C VAL A 36 -8.75 -6.77 -2.60
N ARG A 37 -9.11 -6.50 -1.35
CA ARG A 37 -10.01 -7.35 -0.55
C ARG A 37 -11.42 -7.43 -1.13
N ASP A 38 -11.88 -6.38 -1.81
CA ASP A 38 -13.18 -6.34 -2.46
C ASP A 38 -13.24 -7.13 -3.78
N GLN A 39 -12.09 -7.58 -4.30
CA GLN A 39 -12.06 -8.30 -5.55
C GLN A 39 -12.46 -9.78 -5.39
N ALA A 40 -13.33 -10.27 -6.27
CA ALA A 40 -13.77 -11.67 -6.27
C ALA A 40 -12.62 -12.69 -6.37
N TRP A 41 -11.50 -12.30 -7.00
CA TRP A 41 -10.30 -13.13 -7.13
C TRP A 41 -9.40 -13.15 -5.88
N SER A 42 -9.63 -12.29 -4.89
CA SER A 42 -8.85 -12.26 -3.65
C SER A 42 -9.12 -13.47 -2.75
N GLY A 43 -10.32 -14.06 -2.86
CA GLY A 43 -10.69 -15.27 -2.12
C GLY A 43 -10.71 -15.09 -0.60
N GLY A 44 -10.71 -13.84 -0.09
CA GLY A 44 -10.72 -13.53 1.34
C GLY A 44 -9.43 -13.90 2.09
N GLY A 45 -8.37 -14.28 1.37
CA GLY A 45 -7.08 -14.62 1.96
C GLY A 45 -6.28 -13.39 2.42
N PRO A 46 -5.16 -13.60 3.12
CA PRO A 46 -4.28 -12.51 3.54
C PRO A 46 -3.69 -11.77 2.34
N VAL A 47 -3.58 -10.44 2.45
CA VAL A 47 -2.81 -9.61 1.53
C VAL A 47 -1.41 -9.44 2.11
N VAL A 48 -0.39 -9.73 1.29
CA VAL A 48 1.02 -9.59 1.68
C VAL A 48 1.66 -8.50 0.83
N ALA A 49 2.01 -7.37 1.45
CA ALA A 49 2.79 -6.32 0.80
C ALA A 49 4.28 -6.70 0.84
N VAL A 50 4.95 -6.67 -0.31
CA VAL A 50 6.37 -7.06 -0.44
C VAL A 50 7.10 -6.15 -1.42
N GLY A 51 8.41 -6.02 -1.26
CA GLY A 51 9.25 -5.28 -2.18
C GLY A 51 10.67 -5.08 -1.67
N SER A 52 11.48 -4.37 -2.43
CA SER A 52 12.83 -3.93 -2.06
C SER A 52 12.97 -2.41 -2.23
N SER A 53 13.92 -1.80 -1.53
CA SER A 53 14.18 -0.35 -1.59
C SER A 53 12.89 0.47 -1.36
N TYR A 54 12.51 1.36 -2.27
CA TYR A 54 11.29 2.16 -2.18
C TYR A 54 10.02 1.29 -2.00
N ALA A 55 9.93 0.14 -2.68
CA ALA A 55 8.79 -0.77 -2.53
C ALA A 55 8.76 -1.44 -1.15
N ALA A 56 9.92 -1.66 -0.50
CA ALA A 56 9.95 -2.13 0.89
C ALA A 56 9.44 -1.06 1.87
N HIS A 57 9.77 0.21 1.62
CA HIS A 57 9.20 1.31 2.39
C HIS A 57 7.68 1.37 2.24
N CYS A 58 7.16 1.31 1.01
CA CYS A 58 5.72 1.27 0.74
C CYS A 58 5.04 0.11 1.46
N ALA A 59 5.64 -1.09 1.41
CA ALA A 59 5.12 -2.27 2.11
C ALA A 59 5.10 -2.09 3.64
N LEU A 60 6.15 -1.49 4.21
CA LEU A 60 6.21 -1.21 5.65
C LEU A 60 5.13 -0.23 6.08
N VAL A 61 5.01 0.94 5.42
CA VAL A 61 4.01 1.95 5.81
C VAL A 61 2.57 1.49 5.54
N THR A 62 2.35 0.66 4.51
CA THR A 62 1.05 0.01 4.27
C THR A 62 0.66 -0.91 5.44
N ALA A 63 1.63 -1.66 5.99
CA ALA A 63 1.39 -2.57 7.09
C ALA A 63 1.17 -1.86 8.43
N LEU A 64 1.74 -0.66 8.61
CA LEU A 64 1.57 0.13 9.82
C LEU A 64 0.17 0.76 9.92
N GLY A 65 -0.44 1.12 8.78
CA GLY A 65 -1.75 1.78 8.72
C GLY A 65 -1.74 3.19 9.34
N PRO A 66 -2.75 4.03 9.04
CA PRO A 66 -2.79 5.44 9.43
C PRO A 66 -2.51 5.65 10.93
N PRO A 67 -1.83 6.76 11.32
CA PRO A 67 -1.57 7.05 12.72
C PRO A 67 -2.90 7.24 13.48
N GLY A 68 -3.24 6.27 14.32
CA GLY A 68 -4.50 6.23 15.07
C GLY A 68 -5.03 4.81 15.29
N ASP A 69 -4.69 3.87 14.41
CA ASP A 69 -5.25 2.51 14.40
C ASP A 69 -4.48 1.51 15.30
N GLY A 70 -3.96 1.97 16.44
CA GLY A 70 -3.33 1.11 17.44
C GLY A 70 -1.83 0.84 17.20
N ARG A 71 -1.12 1.79 16.61
CA ARG A 71 0.34 1.75 16.51
C ARG A 71 0.93 1.64 17.93
N PRO A 72 1.68 0.58 18.27
CA PRO A 72 2.42 0.56 19.52
C PRO A 72 3.48 1.66 19.46
N ASP A 73 3.57 2.46 20.52
CA ASP A 73 4.69 3.38 20.70
C ASP A 73 5.99 2.57 20.63
N ALA A 74 6.89 2.99 19.76
CA ALA A 74 8.22 2.40 19.61
C ALA A 74 9.15 2.88 20.72
#